data_AF-A0A212ETA2-F1
#
_entry.id   AF-A0A212ETA2-F1
#
_cell.length_a   1.000
_cell.length_b   1.000
_cell.length_c   1.000
_cell.angle_alpha   90.00
_cell.angle_beta   90.00
_cell.angle_gamma   90.00
#
_symmetry.space_group_name_H-M   'P 1'
#
loop_
_entity.id
_entity.type
_entity.pdbx_description
1 polymer ?
#
loop_
_entity_poly.entity_id
_entity_poly.type
_entity_poly.pdbx_seq_one_letter_code
_entity_poly.pdbx_strand_id
1 'polypeptide(L)'
;MSNFNTEFIMELFLDDNVSTLNRLIVATANTVNENLENISYIKRTLLKQQGIIVQPSDQFRSVKDVTIPYENKNFFELIVKNFTNEEYIIKFKMQKATVQALITFLKDHFKPGGSIVPLDKKVHVFLWALVNDCSFKEVGQIFGLHKSSVSYIFHEVVMLLAEQRYQFINWPSLEEQHITRVKVNSKYGFPNCVGFLDACRLKVGSKRKKRQVSNFILLQAVCDETLMFIDIHIGEIGNTVKGKVFRETQLSQELKNFIDFDNHILGDCEYKLRKNLLIPFSREELVSNEEIKFNEIHWKAHSYIGSAFGLLKERFQKLNHIDINRPDAVQALICAACVLHNFVLLHEGTPVKEEAVINDEGVSIDTNVVKSAVEKRQFICNYINYIHNLS
;
A
#
# COMPACT_ATOMS: atom_id res chain seq x y z
N MET A 1 31.75 24.76 2.16
CA MET A 1 31.35 24.33 3.52
C MET A 1 32.15 23.08 3.90
N SER A 2 33.45 23.25 4.05
CA SER A 2 34.41 22.17 4.33
C SER A 2 35.00 22.37 5.72
N ASN A 3 35.24 21.24 6.40
CA ASN A 3 35.90 21.05 7.70
C ASN A 3 35.03 21.01 8.96
N PHE A 4 33.77 21.45 8.95
CA PHE A 4 32.89 21.24 10.13
C PHE A 4 32.21 19.86 10.18
N ASN A 5 32.17 19.14 9.06
CA ASN A 5 31.50 17.83 8.97
C ASN A 5 32.43 16.63 9.19
N THR A 6 33.76 16.78 9.03
CA THR A 6 34.69 15.66 9.17
C THR A 6 35.09 15.39 10.63
N GLU A 7 35.19 16.43 11.47
CA GLU A 7 35.46 16.25 12.91
C GLU A 7 34.27 15.64 13.67
N PHE A 8 33.04 16.06 13.35
CA PHE A 8 31.82 15.46 13.93
C PHE A 8 31.66 13.97 13.57
N ILE A 9 32.22 13.54 12.43
CA ILE A 9 32.15 12.14 11.97
C ILE A 9 33.17 11.27 12.69
N MET A 10 34.35 11.77 13.05
CA MET A 10 35.35 10.99 13.79
C MET A 10 34.95 10.73 15.25
N GLU A 11 34.29 11.68 15.93
CA GLU A 11 33.77 11.47 17.29
C GLU A 11 32.69 10.37 17.34
N LEU A 12 31.93 10.16 16.25
CA LEU A 12 30.89 9.13 16.18
C LEU A 12 31.43 7.69 16.07
N PHE A 13 32.70 7.53 15.66
CA PHE A 13 33.37 6.23 15.54
C PHE A 13 34.12 5.81 16.81
N LEU A 14 34.38 6.75 17.73
CA LEU A 14 35.06 6.49 19.02
C LEU A 14 34.09 6.38 20.21
N ASP A 15 32.80 6.61 19.98
CA ASP A 15 31.78 6.50 21.02
C ASP A 15 31.09 5.13 20.94
N ASP A 16 31.34 4.28 21.94
CA ASP A 16 30.79 2.91 22.06
C ASP A 16 29.26 2.89 22.28
N ASN A 17 28.62 4.06 22.41
CA ASN A 17 27.19 4.21 22.62
C ASN A 17 26.35 4.41 21.34
N VAL A 18 26.95 4.44 20.15
CA VAL A 18 26.19 4.65 18.90
C VAL A 18 25.82 3.32 18.23
N SER A 19 24.51 3.04 18.16
CA SER A 19 23.96 1.77 17.65
C SER A 19 24.43 1.42 16.23
N THR A 20 24.66 0.13 15.98
CA THR A 20 25.04 -0.46 14.68
C THR A 20 24.08 -0.08 13.54
N LEU A 21 22.81 0.21 13.87
CA LEU A 21 21.80 0.68 12.93
C LEU A 21 22.12 2.06 12.37
N ASN A 22 22.63 2.98 13.18
CA ASN A 22 23.03 4.31 12.70
C ASN A 22 24.26 4.24 11.79
N ARG A 23 25.20 3.33 12.10
CA ARG A 23 26.37 3.06 11.24
C ARG A 23 25.93 2.44 9.90
N LEU A 24 24.95 1.53 9.92
CA LEU A 24 24.39 0.91 8.72
C LEU A 24 23.61 1.91 7.86
N ILE A 25 22.81 2.81 8.48
CA ILE A 25 22.05 3.86 7.79
C ILE A 25 23.00 4.83 7.06
N VAL A 26 24.10 5.22 7.71
CA VAL A 26 25.10 6.10 7.09
C VAL A 26 25.83 5.39 5.96
N ALA A 27 26.22 4.12 6.15
CA ALA A 27 26.84 3.32 5.09
C ALA A 27 25.90 3.15 3.87
N THR A 28 24.62 2.82 4.10
CA THR A 28 23.63 2.72 3.01
C THR A 28 23.37 4.06 2.35
N ALA A 29 23.31 5.17 3.09
CA ALA A 29 23.17 6.50 2.50
C ALA A 29 24.37 6.86 1.61
N ASN A 30 25.59 6.50 2.00
CA ASN A 30 26.80 6.71 1.21
C ASN A 30 26.78 5.88 -0.07
N THR A 31 26.43 4.58 0.01
CA THR A 31 26.34 3.71 -1.17
C THR A 31 25.25 4.17 -2.14
N VAL A 32 24.11 4.65 -1.62
CA VAL A 32 23.04 5.23 -2.46
C VAL A 32 23.53 6.51 -3.16
N ASN A 33 24.29 7.37 -2.47
CA ASN A 33 24.80 8.60 -3.05
C ASN A 33 25.87 8.34 -4.13
N GLU A 34 26.80 7.42 -3.89
CA GLU A 34 27.76 6.95 -4.92
C GLU A 34 27.04 6.35 -6.12
N ASN A 35 25.99 5.54 -5.90
CA ASN A 35 25.21 4.96 -6.99
C ASN A 35 24.48 6.03 -7.81
N LEU A 36 23.94 7.07 -7.18
CA LEU A 36 23.32 8.21 -7.87
C LEU A 36 24.34 8.99 -8.71
N GLU A 37 25.54 9.21 -8.20
CA GLU A 37 26.63 9.86 -8.93
C GLU A 37 27.07 9.00 -10.13
N ASN A 38 27.22 7.69 -9.95
CA ASN A 38 27.56 6.74 -11.02
C ASN A 38 26.49 6.71 -12.12
N ILE A 39 25.21 6.68 -11.76
CA ILE A 39 24.09 6.75 -12.71
C ILE A 39 24.11 8.08 -13.47
N SER A 40 24.40 9.20 -12.78
CA SER A 40 24.50 10.51 -13.42
C SER A 40 25.67 10.60 -14.41
N TYR A 41 26.79 9.96 -14.10
CA TYR A 41 27.95 9.85 -14.97
C TYR A 41 27.63 9.01 -16.21
N ILE A 42 27.06 7.82 -16.04
CA ILE A 42 26.64 6.94 -17.15
C ILE A 42 25.66 7.66 -18.07
N LYS A 43 24.69 8.38 -17.50
CA LYS A 43 23.70 9.15 -18.26
C LYS A 43 24.36 10.27 -19.08
N ARG A 44 25.36 10.98 -18.54
CA ARG A 44 26.14 11.98 -19.29
C ARG A 44 26.96 11.35 -20.42
N THR A 45 27.54 10.18 -20.19
CA THR A 45 28.34 9.47 -21.20
C THR A 45 27.48 8.98 -22.36
N LEU A 46 26.28 8.44 -22.07
CA LEU A 46 25.29 8.03 -23.08
C LEU A 46 24.77 9.22 -23.90
N LEU A 47 24.47 10.35 -23.25
CA LEU A 47 24.03 11.57 -23.92
C LEU A 47 25.11 12.18 -24.83
N LYS A 48 26.40 12.08 -24.43
CA LYS A 48 27.54 12.48 -25.26
C LYS A 48 27.72 11.58 -26.49
N GLN A 49 27.50 10.27 -26.37
CA GLN A 49 27.53 9.34 -27.51
C GLN A 49 26.42 9.61 -28.53
N GLN A 50 25.32 10.25 -28.11
CA GLN A 50 24.21 10.68 -28.96
C GLN A 50 24.35 12.13 -29.48
N GLY A 51 25.51 12.78 -29.27
CA GLY A 51 25.78 14.12 -29.81
C GLY A 51 25.15 15.28 -29.04
N ILE A 52 24.62 15.06 -27.82
CA ILE A 52 23.97 16.08 -27.00
C ILE A 52 24.98 16.68 -26.00
N ILE A 53 25.31 17.96 -26.15
CA ILE A 53 26.18 18.70 -25.21
C ILE A 53 25.34 19.25 -24.04
N VAL A 54 25.68 18.86 -22.81
CA VAL A 54 25.00 19.33 -21.58
C VAL A 54 25.95 20.25 -20.80
N GLN A 55 25.54 21.49 -20.53
CA GLN A 55 26.25 22.42 -19.62
C GLN A 55 25.87 22.18 -18.15
N PRO A 56 26.77 22.48 -17.19
CA PRO A 56 26.59 22.10 -15.79
C PRO A 56 25.80 23.17 -15.02
N SER A 57 24.47 23.17 -15.20
CA SER A 57 23.55 23.85 -14.27
C SER A 57 22.13 23.34 -14.42
N ASP A 58 21.88 22.09 -14.04
CA ASP A 58 20.51 21.63 -13.75
C ASP A 58 20.56 20.60 -12.61
N GLN A 59 20.41 21.13 -11.40
CA GLN A 59 19.94 20.36 -10.25
C GLN A 59 18.55 19.82 -10.58
N PHE A 60 18.31 18.55 -10.25
CA PHE A 60 17.05 17.81 -10.43
C PHE A 60 15.79 18.70 -10.35
N ARG A 61 15.33 19.16 -11.51
CA ARG A 61 13.94 19.59 -11.67
C ARG A 61 13.11 18.33 -11.69
N SER A 62 12.20 18.24 -10.72
CA SER A 62 11.05 17.35 -10.77
C SER A 62 10.45 17.38 -12.17
N VAL A 63 10.04 16.22 -12.70
CA VAL A 63 9.23 16.12 -13.92
C VAL A 63 7.90 16.85 -13.69
N LYS A 64 7.94 18.17 -13.86
CA LYS A 64 6.84 19.11 -13.93
C LYS A 64 7.14 19.94 -15.16
N ASP A 65 6.84 19.38 -16.32
CA ASP A 65 6.58 20.12 -17.54
C ASP A 65 5.91 19.17 -18.53
N VAL A 66 4.65 18.83 -18.23
CA VAL A 66 3.68 18.74 -19.31
C VAL A 66 3.09 20.15 -19.39
N THR A 67 3.51 20.92 -20.37
CA THR A 67 2.84 22.17 -20.74
C THR A 67 1.47 21.78 -21.29
N ILE A 68 0.49 21.64 -20.39
CA ILE A 68 -0.90 21.41 -20.79
C ILE A 68 -1.38 22.72 -21.44
N PRO A 69 -1.80 22.69 -22.72
CA PRO A 69 -2.28 23.89 -23.40
C PRO A 69 -3.45 24.50 -22.60
N TYR A 70 -3.36 25.82 -22.42
CA TYR A 70 -4.37 26.67 -21.81
C TYR A 70 -5.80 26.28 -22.23
N GLU A 71 -6.67 26.10 -21.23
CA GLU A 71 -8.14 25.98 -21.35
C GLU A 71 -8.65 25.22 -22.59
N ASN A 72 -8.27 23.95 -22.74
CA ASN A 72 -8.86 23.15 -23.78
C ASN A 72 -10.25 22.67 -23.31
N LYS A 73 -11.29 23.47 -23.55
CA LYS A 73 -12.70 23.17 -23.19
C LYS A 73 -13.15 21.77 -23.63
N ASN A 74 -12.45 21.18 -24.59
CA ASN A 74 -12.72 19.87 -25.17
C ASN A 74 -11.64 18.79 -24.87
N PHE A 75 -10.74 18.99 -23.89
CA PHE A 75 -9.71 17.98 -23.53
C PHE A 75 -10.31 16.58 -23.32
N PHE A 76 -11.42 16.50 -22.59
CA PHE A 76 -12.08 15.22 -22.36
C PHE A 76 -12.59 14.59 -23.66
N GLU A 77 -13.31 15.36 -24.47
CA GLU A 77 -13.98 14.88 -25.68
C GLU A 77 -13.00 14.53 -26.80
N LEU A 78 -11.90 15.28 -26.92
CA LEU A 78 -10.94 15.14 -28.03
C LEU A 78 -9.73 14.29 -27.68
N ILE A 79 -9.31 14.27 -26.41
CA ILE A 79 -8.04 13.65 -26.00
C ILE A 79 -8.32 12.41 -25.15
N VAL A 80 -9.03 12.54 -24.03
CA VAL A 80 -9.23 11.41 -23.10
C VAL A 80 -9.99 10.25 -23.76
N LYS A 81 -11.06 10.52 -24.50
CA LYS A 81 -11.82 9.47 -25.21
C LYS A 81 -10.98 8.70 -26.23
N ASN A 82 -10.02 9.39 -26.84
CA ASN A 82 -9.16 8.87 -27.89
C ASN A 82 -7.86 8.25 -27.37
N PHE A 83 -7.63 8.25 -26.05
CA PHE A 83 -6.46 7.60 -25.48
C PHE A 83 -6.41 6.11 -25.81
N THR A 84 -5.20 5.68 -26.14
CA THR A 84 -4.77 4.28 -26.28
C THR A 84 -4.74 3.59 -24.91
N ASN A 85 -4.69 2.26 -24.90
CA ASN A 85 -4.60 1.52 -23.63
C ASN A 85 -3.30 1.85 -22.86
N GLU A 86 -2.19 2.07 -23.57
CA GLU A 86 -0.90 2.47 -22.97
C GLU A 86 -0.99 3.81 -22.26
N GLU A 87 -1.66 4.80 -22.88
CA GLU A 87 -1.90 6.10 -22.26
C GLU A 87 -2.79 5.99 -21.03
N TYR A 88 -3.79 5.09 -21.04
CA TYR A 88 -4.61 4.81 -19.86
C TYR A 88 -3.78 4.25 -18.71
N ILE A 89 -2.90 3.27 -18.98
CA ILE A 89 -2.00 2.71 -17.97
C ILE A 89 -1.07 3.81 -17.42
N ILE A 90 -0.55 4.69 -18.26
CA ILE A 90 0.37 5.76 -17.82
C ILE A 90 -0.37 6.83 -17.00
N LYS A 91 -1.54 7.29 -17.45
CA LYS A 91 -2.24 8.47 -16.90
C LYS A 91 -3.26 8.15 -15.80
N PHE A 92 -3.87 6.98 -15.86
CA PHE A 92 -4.89 6.52 -14.91
C PHE A 92 -4.44 5.31 -14.09
N LYS A 93 -3.27 4.73 -14.41
CA LYS A 93 -2.74 3.53 -13.72
C LYS A 93 -3.71 2.36 -13.77
N MET A 94 -4.49 2.26 -14.85
CA MET A 94 -5.51 1.24 -15.11
C MET A 94 -5.64 1.05 -16.62
N GLN A 95 -6.08 -0.11 -17.06
CA GLN A 95 -6.43 -0.37 -18.44
C GLN A 95 -7.73 0.36 -18.83
N LYS A 96 -7.88 0.67 -20.12
CA LYS A 96 -9.09 1.31 -20.65
C LYS A 96 -10.35 0.48 -20.39
N ALA A 97 -10.24 -0.85 -20.53
CA ALA A 97 -11.33 -1.79 -20.25
C ALA A 97 -11.77 -1.74 -18.78
N THR A 98 -10.84 -1.67 -17.84
CA THR A 98 -11.13 -1.54 -16.40
C THR A 98 -11.87 -0.24 -16.09
N VAL A 99 -11.47 0.88 -16.69
CA VAL A 99 -12.16 2.16 -16.52
C VAL A 99 -13.58 2.10 -17.10
N GLN A 100 -13.77 1.44 -18.25
CA GLN A 100 -15.10 1.22 -18.83
C GLN A 100 -15.98 0.33 -17.95
N ALA A 101 -15.41 -0.73 -17.36
CA ALA A 101 -16.10 -1.58 -16.39
C ALA A 101 -16.51 -0.77 -15.16
N LEU A 102 -15.63 0.10 -14.64
CA LEU A 102 -15.94 0.99 -13.52
C LEU A 102 -17.08 1.96 -13.83
N ILE A 103 -17.10 2.56 -15.03
CA ILE A 103 -18.19 3.44 -15.47
C ILE A 103 -19.51 2.68 -15.54
N THR A 104 -19.47 1.45 -16.07
CA THR A 104 -20.66 0.59 -16.18
C THR A 104 -21.18 0.23 -14.80
N PHE A 105 -20.28 -0.19 -13.89
CA PHE A 105 -20.62 -0.50 -12.50
C PHE A 105 -21.26 0.70 -11.80
N LEU A 106 -20.63 1.88 -11.87
CA LEU A 106 -21.16 3.08 -11.21
C LEU A 106 -22.48 3.58 -11.80
N LYS A 107 -22.80 3.22 -13.04
CA LYS A 107 -24.05 3.62 -13.70
C LYS A 107 -25.28 3.12 -12.96
N ASP A 108 -25.24 1.91 -12.42
CA ASP A 108 -26.36 1.28 -11.73
C ASP A 108 -26.60 1.88 -10.34
N HIS A 109 -25.56 2.45 -9.73
CA HIS A 109 -25.63 3.14 -8.44
C HIS A 109 -25.87 4.65 -8.56
N PHE A 110 -25.80 5.20 -9.77
CA PHE A 110 -25.96 6.62 -10.00
C PHE A 110 -27.44 7.02 -10.00
N LYS A 111 -27.84 7.95 -9.11
CA LYS A 111 -29.21 8.45 -9.11
C LYS A 111 -29.46 9.27 -10.39
N PRO A 112 -30.48 8.93 -11.20
CA PRO A 112 -30.83 9.74 -12.36
C PRO A 112 -31.43 11.08 -11.90
N GLY A 113 -30.60 12.12 -11.86
CA GLY A 113 -31.05 13.46 -11.43
C GLY A 113 -29.98 14.55 -11.57
N GLY A 114 -30.16 15.42 -12.56
CA GLY A 114 -29.72 16.84 -12.51
C GLY A 114 -28.27 17.20 -12.79
N SER A 115 -27.35 16.25 -13.02
CA SER A 115 -25.96 16.64 -13.31
C SER A 115 -25.74 16.92 -14.81
N ILE A 116 -25.31 18.14 -15.12
CA ILE A 116 -24.93 18.59 -16.48
C ILE A 116 -23.75 17.76 -17.04
N VAL A 117 -22.96 17.13 -16.17
CA VAL A 117 -21.74 16.39 -16.57
C VAL A 117 -22.05 14.90 -16.72
N PRO A 118 -21.81 14.29 -17.90
CA PRO A 118 -21.99 12.85 -18.10
C PRO A 118 -21.14 12.00 -17.14
N LEU A 119 -21.65 10.83 -16.74
CA LEU A 119 -20.98 9.91 -15.81
C LEU A 119 -19.56 9.55 -16.27
N ASP A 120 -19.39 9.28 -17.57
CA ASP A 120 -18.09 9.00 -18.18
C ASP A 120 -17.06 10.11 -17.85
N LYS A 121 -17.43 11.38 -18.06
CA LYS A 121 -16.59 12.53 -17.71
C LYS A 121 -16.36 12.64 -16.20
N LYS A 122 -17.37 12.33 -15.38
CA LYS A 122 -17.24 12.35 -13.91
C LYS A 122 -16.19 11.35 -13.40
N VAL A 123 -16.24 10.12 -13.91
CA VAL A 123 -15.30 9.06 -13.52
C VAL A 123 -13.88 9.46 -13.91
N HIS A 124 -13.66 9.98 -15.11
CA HIS A 124 -12.33 10.42 -15.54
C HIS A 124 -11.81 11.62 -14.73
N VAL A 125 -12.68 12.58 -14.36
CA VAL A 125 -12.31 13.68 -13.45
C VAL A 125 -11.89 13.15 -12.08
N PHE A 126 -12.65 12.21 -11.53
CA PHE A 126 -12.35 11.57 -10.25
C PHE A 126 -11.01 10.82 -10.29
N LEU A 127 -10.82 9.94 -11.28
CA LEU A 127 -9.59 9.15 -11.44
C LEU A 127 -8.38 10.06 -11.64
N TRP A 128 -8.49 11.10 -12.47
CA TRP A 128 -7.39 12.03 -12.68
C TRP A 128 -6.95 12.71 -11.39
N ALA A 129 -7.92 13.15 -10.57
CA ALA A 129 -7.65 13.76 -9.27
C ALA A 129 -7.05 12.77 -8.25
N LEU A 130 -7.48 11.51 -8.28
CA LEU A 130 -7.01 10.47 -7.35
C LEU A 130 -5.59 9.98 -7.69
N VAL A 131 -5.31 9.78 -8.98
CA VAL A 131 -4.08 9.17 -9.50
C VAL A 131 -2.92 10.17 -9.59
N ASN A 132 -3.18 11.44 -9.95
CA ASN A 132 -2.11 12.40 -10.29
C ASN A 132 -1.79 13.42 -9.19
N ASP A 133 -2.33 13.28 -7.98
CA ASP A 133 -2.17 14.24 -6.86
C ASP A 133 -2.36 15.72 -7.24
N CYS A 134 -3.31 15.99 -8.15
CA CYS A 134 -3.61 17.33 -8.63
C CYS A 134 -4.62 18.03 -7.72
N SER A 135 -4.50 19.35 -7.58
CA SER A 135 -5.52 20.17 -6.95
C SER A 135 -6.79 20.22 -7.81
N PHE A 136 -7.96 20.40 -7.18
CA PHE A 136 -9.21 20.54 -7.92
C PHE A 136 -9.23 21.73 -8.90
N LYS A 137 -8.37 22.74 -8.70
CA LYS A 137 -8.20 23.84 -9.64
C LYS A 137 -7.51 23.36 -10.92
N GLU A 138 -6.42 22.62 -10.80
CA GLU A 138 -5.67 22.09 -11.96
C GLU A 138 -6.53 21.10 -12.75
N VAL A 139 -7.22 20.18 -12.06
CA VAL A 139 -8.17 19.27 -12.73
C VAL A 139 -9.29 20.04 -13.42
N GLY A 140 -9.80 21.11 -12.80
CA GLY A 140 -10.80 21.98 -13.41
C GLY A 140 -10.32 22.63 -14.70
N GLN A 141 -9.08 23.13 -14.73
CA GLN A 141 -8.46 23.70 -15.92
C GLN A 141 -8.31 22.68 -17.05
N ILE A 142 -7.96 21.43 -16.71
CA ILE A 142 -7.80 20.33 -17.68
C ILE A 142 -9.16 19.93 -18.27
N PHE A 143 -10.18 19.73 -17.43
CA PHE A 143 -11.47 19.20 -17.86
C PHE A 143 -12.51 20.26 -18.26
N GLY A 144 -12.13 21.54 -18.23
CA GLY A 144 -13.03 22.67 -18.52
C GLY A 144 -14.16 22.80 -17.50
N LEU A 145 -13.87 22.58 -16.21
CA LEU A 145 -14.83 22.61 -15.11
C LEU A 145 -14.39 23.62 -14.04
N HIS A 146 -15.35 24.27 -13.40
CA HIS A 146 -15.04 25.08 -12.22
C HIS A 146 -14.57 24.19 -11.05
N LYS A 147 -13.65 24.70 -10.23
CA LYS A 147 -13.07 23.95 -9.09
C LYS A 147 -14.13 23.34 -8.15
N SER A 148 -15.27 24.02 -7.97
CA SER A 148 -16.36 23.52 -7.11
C SER A 148 -17.06 22.32 -7.73
N SER A 149 -17.25 22.32 -9.06
CA SER A 149 -17.82 21.19 -9.79
C SER A 149 -16.91 19.97 -9.71
N VAL A 150 -15.60 20.14 -9.86
CA VAL A 150 -14.63 19.05 -9.67
C VAL A 150 -14.67 18.51 -8.24
N SER A 151 -14.69 19.39 -7.23
CA SER A 151 -14.79 18.99 -5.83
C SER A 151 -16.07 18.20 -5.55
N TYR A 152 -17.20 18.64 -6.11
CA TYR A 152 -18.48 17.95 -5.99
C TYR A 152 -18.43 16.56 -6.62
N ILE A 153 -18.00 16.46 -7.88
CA ILE A 153 -17.85 15.18 -8.61
C ILE A 153 -16.92 14.23 -7.85
N PHE A 154 -15.78 14.74 -7.38
CA PHE A 154 -14.80 13.93 -6.66
C PHE A 154 -15.41 13.30 -5.41
N HIS A 155 -16.08 14.09 -4.58
CA HIS A 155 -16.70 13.59 -3.36
C HIS A 155 -17.92 12.70 -3.62
N GLU A 156 -18.69 12.99 -4.67
CA GLU A 156 -19.81 12.15 -5.11
C GLU A 156 -19.33 10.74 -5.48
N VAL A 157 -18.32 10.62 -6.34
CA VAL A 157 -17.77 9.31 -6.74
C VAL A 157 -17.07 8.60 -5.57
N VAL A 158 -16.36 9.35 -4.70
CA VAL A 158 -15.79 8.79 -3.46
C VAL A 158 -16.86 8.14 -2.58
N MET A 159 -17.97 8.85 -2.33
CA MET A 159 -19.03 8.31 -1.48
C MET A 159 -19.67 7.07 -2.12
N LEU A 160 -19.97 7.11 -3.42
CA LEU A 160 -20.54 5.96 -4.13
C LEU A 160 -19.65 4.72 -4.02
N LEU A 161 -18.34 4.86 -4.23
CA LEU A 161 -17.40 3.73 -4.09
C LEU A 161 -17.28 3.25 -2.64
N ALA A 162 -17.22 4.16 -1.68
CA ALA A 162 -17.16 3.80 -0.27
C ALA A 162 -18.41 3.05 0.21
N GLU A 163 -19.59 3.38 -0.32
CA GLU A 163 -20.85 2.67 -0.05
C GLU A 163 -20.83 1.22 -0.57
N GLN A 164 -20.07 0.94 -1.63
CA GLN A 164 -19.91 -0.42 -2.17
C GLN A 164 -18.81 -1.24 -1.48
N ARG A 165 -18.28 -0.78 -0.34
CA ARG A 165 -17.21 -1.46 0.40
C ARG A 165 -17.45 -2.96 0.56
N TYR A 166 -18.63 -3.35 1.06
CA TYR A 166 -18.96 -4.75 1.34
C TYR A 166 -19.20 -5.60 0.08
N GLN A 167 -19.12 -5.04 -1.12
CA GLN A 167 -19.11 -5.82 -2.35
C GLN A 167 -17.70 -6.25 -2.74
N PHE A 168 -16.69 -5.47 -2.37
CA PHE A 168 -15.29 -5.68 -2.81
C PHE A 168 -14.34 -6.09 -1.69
N ILE A 169 -14.68 -5.81 -0.43
CA ILE A 169 -13.84 -6.08 0.74
C ILE A 169 -14.67 -6.90 1.72
N ASN A 170 -14.46 -8.21 1.69
CA ASN A 170 -15.14 -9.17 2.56
C ASN A 170 -14.13 -10.16 3.12
N TRP A 171 -14.44 -10.66 4.32
CA TRP A 171 -13.68 -11.74 4.89
C TRP A 171 -13.81 -12.99 4.00
N PRO A 172 -12.70 -13.69 3.68
CA PRO A 172 -12.71 -14.82 2.77
C PRO A 172 -13.51 -16.00 3.32
N SER A 173 -14.13 -16.74 2.42
CA SER A 173 -14.70 -18.07 2.68
C SER A 173 -13.62 -19.06 3.14
N LEU A 174 -14.03 -20.20 3.70
CA LEU A 174 -13.08 -21.25 4.12
C LEU A 174 -12.26 -21.80 2.94
N GLU A 175 -12.84 -21.82 1.74
CA GLU A 175 -12.18 -22.24 0.51
C GLU A 175 -11.10 -21.24 0.10
N GLU A 176 -11.41 -19.94 0.10
CA GLU A 176 -10.44 -18.88 -0.19
C GLU A 176 -9.31 -18.84 0.85
N GLN A 177 -9.63 -19.00 2.13
CA GLN A 177 -8.63 -19.11 3.19
C GLN A 177 -7.70 -20.32 2.97
N HIS A 178 -8.26 -21.45 2.52
CA HIS A 178 -7.47 -22.63 2.18
C HIS A 178 -6.51 -22.35 1.02
N ILE A 179 -6.95 -21.63 -0.02
CA ILE A 179 -6.09 -21.24 -1.15
C ILE A 179 -4.92 -20.39 -0.68
N THR A 180 -5.17 -19.36 0.14
CA THR A 180 -4.11 -18.52 0.73
C THR A 180 -3.13 -19.38 1.53
N ARG A 181 -3.63 -20.26 2.40
CA ARG A 181 -2.80 -21.18 3.20
C ARG A 181 -1.82 -21.97 2.34
N VAL A 182 -2.31 -22.56 1.26
CA VAL A 182 -1.55 -23.46 0.39
C VAL A 182 -0.48 -22.70 -0.37
N LYS A 183 -0.85 -21.57 -0.97
CA LYS A 183 0.10 -20.74 -1.73
C LYS A 183 1.21 -20.19 -0.83
N VAL A 184 0.86 -19.75 0.38
CA VAL A 184 1.84 -19.20 1.34
C VAL A 184 2.77 -20.30 1.86
N ASN A 185 2.23 -21.48 2.19
CA ASN A 185 3.02 -22.61 2.62
C ASN A 185 3.96 -23.09 1.50
N SER A 186 3.47 -23.21 0.28
CA SER A 186 4.28 -23.61 -0.88
C SER A 186 5.41 -22.62 -1.18
N LYS A 187 5.15 -21.31 -1.03
CA LYS A 187 6.12 -20.27 -1.40
C LYS A 187 7.15 -19.96 -0.32
N TYR A 188 6.72 -19.91 0.94
CA TYR A 188 7.55 -19.48 2.07
C TYR A 188 7.84 -20.60 3.06
N GLY A 189 7.16 -21.74 2.98
CA GLY A 189 7.22 -22.78 4.01
C GLY A 189 6.50 -22.36 5.29
N PHE A 190 5.61 -21.37 5.24
CA PHE A 190 4.86 -20.90 6.40
C PHE A 190 3.46 -21.55 6.42
N PRO A 191 3.18 -22.51 7.31
CA PRO A 191 1.92 -23.25 7.30
C PRO A 191 0.76 -22.43 7.87
N ASN A 192 -0.47 -22.78 7.48
CA ASN A 192 -1.73 -22.30 8.08
C ASN A 192 -1.96 -20.77 8.10
N CYS A 193 -1.23 -20.01 7.28
CA CYS A 193 -1.43 -18.57 7.13
C CYS A 193 -2.61 -18.27 6.19
N VAL A 194 -3.61 -17.51 6.65
CA VAL A 194 -4.82 -17.18 5.87
C VAL A 194 -4.92 -15.69 5.52
N GLY A 195 -3.89 -14.89 5.81
CA GLY A 195 -3.85 -13.48 5.48
C GLY A 195 -2.82 -12.69 6.28
N PHE A 196 -2.64 -11.43 5.89
CA PHE A 196 -1.56 -10.56 6.38
C PHE A 196 -2.12 -9.24 6.89
N LEU A 197 -1.95 -8.98 8.19
CA LEU A 197 -2.44 -7.80 8.89
C LEU A 197 -1.32 -6.78 9.08
N ASP A 198 -1.55 -5.56 8.63
CA ASP A 198 -0.75 -4.40 9.06
C ASP A 198 -1.53 -3.08 8.90
N ALA A 199 -0.91 -1.96 9.23
CA ALA A 199 -1.47 -0.64 9.08
C ALA A 199 -0.54 0.32 8.32
N CYS A 200 -1.11 1.02 7.34
CA CYS A 200 -0.46 2.05 6.56
C CYS A 200 -0.70 3.44 7.16
N ARG A 201 0.37 4.21 7.37
CA ARG A 201 0.30 5.59 7.85
C ARG A 201 0.16 6.56 6.68
N LEU A 202 -0.98 7.25 6.62
CA LEU A 202 -1.30 8.24 5.58
C LEU A 202 -1.26 9.65 6.17
N LYS A 203 -0.61 10.57 5.47
CA LYS A 203 -0.47 11.96 5.92
C LYS A 203 -1.72 12.76 5.57
N VAL A 204 -2.23 13.54 6.52
CA VAL A 204 -3.45 14.33 6.37
C VAL A 204 -3.20 15.78 6.81
N GLY A 205 -3.83 16.72 6.11
CA GLY A 205 -3.83 18.14 6.46
C GLY A 205 -3.33 19.03 5.32
N SER A 206 -3.34 20.34 5.56
CA SER A 206 -3.10 21.29 4.47
C SER A 206 -1.67 21.25 3.95
N LYS A 207 -1.49 21.12 2.63
CA LYS A 207 -0.16 21.23 1.99
C LYS A 207 0.40 22.66 2.04
N ARG A 208 -0.49 23.66 2.16
CA ARG A 208 -0.13 25.09 2.10
C ARG A 208 0.38 25.64 3.42
N LYS A 209 -0.07 25.07 4.54
CA LYS A 209 0.26 25.57 5.88
C LYS A 209 1.50 24.87 6.43
N LYS A 210 2.69 25.39 6.11
CA LYS A 210 3.99 24.85 6.57
C LYS A 210 4.16 24.76 8.10
N ARG A 211 3.38 25.53 8.88
CA ARG A 211 3.44 25.55 10.36
C ARG A 211 2.44 24.60 11.04
N GLN A 212 1.61 23.87 10.30
CA GLN A 212 0.66 22.93 10.89
C GLN A 212 1.36 21.59 11.16
N VAL A 213 1.22 21.07 12.38
CA VAL A 213 1.69 19.71 12.73
C VAL A 213 1.06 18.74 11.73
N SER A 214 1.88 17.88 11.13
CA SER A 214 1.38 16.86 10.21
C SER A 214 0.55 15.86 11.00
N ASN A 215 -0.75 15.81 10.68
CA ASN A 215 -1.61 14.77 11.22
C ASN A 215 -1.50 13.53 10.34
N PHE A 216 -1.83 12.39 10.93
CA PHE A 216 -1.82 11.12 10.24
C PHE A 216 -3.11 10.39 10.49
N ILE A 217 -3.42 9.45 9.63
CA ILE A 217 -4.50 8.50 9.80
C ILE A 217 -3.96 7.12 9.46
N LEU A 218 -4.32 6.12 10.25
CA LEU A 218 -3.92 4.74 10.01
C LEU A 218 -5.03 4.02 9.24
N LEU A 219 -4.66 3.47 8.07
CA LEU A 219 -5.43 2.45 7.37
C LEU A 219 -4.91 1.10 7.84
N GLN A 220 -5.62 0.43 8.74
CA GLN A 220 -5.36 -0.98 9.03
C GLN A 220 -6.05 -1.82 7.96
N ALA A 221 -5.38 -2.85 7.47
CA ALA A 221 -5.98 -3.78 6.53
C ALA A 221 -5.43 -5.19 6.72
N VAL A 222 -6.24 -6.17 6.31
CA VAL A 222 -5.80 -7.53 6.05
C VAL A 222 -5.84 -7.73 4.54
N CYS A 223 -4.79 -8.31 3.96
CA CYS A 223 -4.80 -8.75 2.57
C CYS A 223 -4.58 -10.26 2.45
N ASP A 224 -5.00 -10.79 1.30
CA ASP A 224 -4.70 -12.14 0.87
C ASP A 224 -3.35 -12.19 0.09
N GLU A 225 -3.03 -13.35 -0.48
CA GLU A 225 -1.82 -13.54 -1.30
C GLU A 225 -1.90 -12.88 -2.69
N THR A 226 -3.09 -12.41 -3.09
CA THR A 226 -3.30 -11.69 -4.36
C THR A 226 -3.18 -10.17 -4.20
N LEU A 227 -2.86 -9.69 -2.99
CA LEU A 227 -2.79 -8.27 -2.61
C LEU A 227 -4.17 -7.58 -2.54
N MET A 228 -5.27 -8.33 -2.56
CA MET A 228 -6.61 -7.78 -2.34
C MET A 228 -6.84 -7.57 -0.84
N PHE A 229 -7.45 -6.43 -0.49
CA PHE A 229 -7.85 -6.18 0.88
C PHE A 229 -9.12 -6.96 1.21
N ILE A 230 -9.07 -7.82 2.22
CA ILE A 230 -10.20 -8.65 2.67
C ILE A 230 -10.86 -8.07 3.93
N ASP A 231 -10.13 -7.28 4.70
CA ASP A 231 -10.68 -6.44 5.77
C ASP A 231 -9.96 -5.10 5.80
N ILE A 232 -10.68 -4.03 6.13
CA ILE A 232 -10.08 -2.71 6.34
C ILE A 232 -10.70 -2.02 7.55
N HIS A 233 -9.90 -1.24 8.25
CA HIS A 233 -10.37 -0.32 9.26
C HIS A 233 -9.58 0.98 9.19
N ILE A 234 -10.29 2.10 9.18
CA ILE A 234 -9.69 3.42 9.06
C ILE A 234 -9.85 4.11 10.40
N GLY A 235 -8.72 4.37 11.06
CA GLY A 235 -8.73 4.99 12.38
C GLY A 235 -9.09 6.47 12.35
N GLU A 236 -8.89 7.12 13.49
CA GLU A 236 -9.06 8.56 13.63
C GLU A 236 -7.82 9.34 13.18
N ILE A 237 -8.04 10.61 12.80
CA ILE A 237 -6.94 11.53 12.48
C ILE A 237 -6.20 11.88 13.78
N GLY A 238 -4.91 11.57 13.84
CA GLY A 238 -4.04 11.88 14.96
C GLY A 238 -2.77 11.03 14.99
N ASN A 239 -2.10 11.01 16.14
CA ASN A 239 -0.96 10.14 16.40
C ASN A 239 -1.43 8.88 17.12
N THR A 240 -2.16 8.02 16.41
CA THR A 240 -2.56 6.69 16.87
C THR A 240 -1.47 5.65 16.58
N VAL A 241 -1.56 4.51 17.27
CA VAL A 241 -0.62 3.38 17.14
C VAL A 241 -1.37 2.14 16.65
N LYS A 242 -0.69 1.23 15.93
CA LYS A 242 -1.30 0.07 15.28
C LYS A 242 -2.15 -0.77 16.24
N GLY A 243 -1.59 -1.12 17.40
CA GLY A 243 -2.29 -1.91 18.42
C GLY A 243 -3.48 -1.22 19.10
N LYS A 244 -3.61 0.11 19.04
CA LYS A 244 -4.84 0.81 19.50
C LYS A 244 -5.94 0.64 18.47
N VAL A 245 -5.63 0.96 17.20
CA VAL A 245 -6.56 0.85 16.07
C VAL A 245 -7.08 -0.59 15.94
N PHE A 246 -6.21 -1.59 16.09
CA PHE A 246 -6.63 -2.99 16.04
C PHE A 246 -7.71 -3.32 17.07
N ARG A 247 -7.56 -2.87 18.32
CA ARG A 247 -8.52 -3.16 19.39
C ARG A 247 -9.92 -2.59 19.14
N GLU A 248 -10.01 -1.55 18.32
CA GLU A 248 -11.26 -0.89 17.94
C GLU A 248 -11.99 -1.64 16.81
N THR A 249 -11.32 -2.60 16.15
CA THR A 249 -11.90 -3.34 15.01
C THR A 249 -12.77 -4.53 15.45
N GLN A 250 -13.81 -4.80 14.66
CA GLN A 250 -14.64 -6.01 14.80
C GLN A 250 -13.77 -7.27 14.64
N LEU A 251 -12.85 -7.28 13.67
CA LEU A 251 -11.91 -8.38 13.45
C LEU A 251 -11.14 -8.75 14.73
N SER A 252 -10.67 -7.76 15.48
CA SER A 252 -9.99 -8.01 16.75
C SER A 252 -10.91 -8.61 17.81
N GLN A 253 -12.18 -8.24 17.85
CA GLN A 253 -13.12 -8.75 18.85
C GLN A 253 -13.57 -10.19 18.52
N GLU A 254 -13.63 -10.52 17.23
CA GLU A 254 -14.26 -11.74 16.72
C GLU A 254 -13.29 -12.67 15.97
N LEU A 255 -11.98 -12.49 16.12
CA LEU A 255 -10.95 -13.23 15.37
C LEU A 255 -11.13 -14.76 15.41
N LYS A 256 -11.60 -15.29 16.54
CA LYS A 256 -11.90 -16.73 16.75
C LYS A 256 -13.12 -17.25 15.96
N ASN A 257 -13.99 -16.35 15.50
CA ASN A 257 -15.17 -16.68 14.69
C ASN A 257 -14.83 -16.67 13.19
N PHE A 258 -13.81 -15.89 12.81
CA PHE A 258 -13.36 -15.71 11.43
C PHE A 258 -12.28 -16.70 11.01
N ILE A 259 -11.49 -17.19 11.97
CA ILE A 259 -10.31 -18.03 11.74
C ILE A 259 -10.34 -19.22 12.70
N ASP A 260 -10.32 -20.42 12.13
CA ASP A 260 -10.21 -21.67 12.89
C ASP A 260 -8.93 -21.72 13.72
N PHE A 261 -8.94 -22.51 14.79
CA PHE A 261 -7.82 -22.57 15.73
C PHE A 261 -6.49 -22.96 15.06
N ASP A 262 -6.50 -23.82 14.04
CA ASP A 262 -5.28 -24.22 13.32
C ASP A 262 -4.71 -23.08 12.47
N ASN A 263 -5.59 -22.22 11.95
CA ASN A 263 -5.28 -21.12 11.06
C ASN A 263 -4.92 -19.84 11.82
N HIS A 264 -4.26 -18.91 11.14
CA HIS A 264 -3.91 -17.61 11.69
C HIS A 264 -3.59 -16.59 10.59
N ILE A 265 -3.71 -15.32 10.94
CA ILE A 265 -3.12 -14.22 10.16
C ILE A 265 -1.74 -13.86 10.72
N LEU A 266 -0.86 -13.32 9.87
CA LEU A 266 0.43 -12.79 10.28
C LEU A 266 0.34 -11.29 10.53
N GLY A 267 0.91 -10.81 11.63
CA GLY A 267 0.98 -9.40 11.98
C GLY A 267 2.39 -8.90 12.23
N ASP A 268 2.52 -7.58 12.27
CA ASP A 268 3.70 -6.85 12.75
C ASP A 268 3.94 -7.06 14.26
N CYS A 269 5.18 -6.83 14.73
CA CYS A 269 5.54 -6.92 16.15
C CYS A 269 4.82 -5.89 17.05
N GLU A 270 4.25 -4.83 16.49
CA GLU A 270 3.43 -3.86 17.23
C GLU A 270 2.06 -4.39 17.68
N TYR A 271 1.61 -5.52 17.15
CA TYR A 271 0.37 -6.16 17.58
C TYR A 271 0.60 -7.09 18.79
N LYS A 272 -0.48 -7.40 19.50
CA LYS A 272 -0.42 -8.41 20.58
C LYS A 272 -0.63 -9.79 19.99
N LEU A 273 0.25 -10.74 20.33
CA LEU A 273 0.13 -12.15 19.96
C LEU A 273 -1.23 -12.72 20.40
N ARG A 274 -1.89 -13.47 19.52
CA ARG A 274 -3.14 -14.20 19.80
C ARG A 274 -3.14 -15.56 19.12
N LYS A 275 -4.07 -16.43 19.51
CA LYS A 275 -4.21 -17.78 18.93
C LYS A 275 -4.38 -17.76 17.40
N ASN A 276 -5.08 -16.76 16.87
CA ASN A 276 -5.32 -16.62 15.43
C ASN A 276 -4.55 -15.44 14.81
N LEU A 277 -3.62 -14.81 15.54
CA LEU A 277 -2.75 -13.73 15.05
C LEU A 277 -1.33 -13.99 15.54
N LEU A 278 -0.47 -14.48 14.64
CA LEU A 278 0.94 -14.68 14.92
C LEU A 278 1.73 -13.40 14.62
N ILE A 279 2.72 -13.13 15.46
CA ILE A 279 3.67 -12.02 15.32
C ILE A 279 5.08 -12.59 15.46
N PRO A 280 6.11 -11.93 14.91
CA PRO A 280 7.49 -12.36 15.10
C PRO A 280 7.88 -12.37 16.59
N PHE A 281 8.90 -13.15 16.94
CA PHE A 281 9.54 -13.09 18.26
C PHE A 281 10.16 -11.70 18.47
N SER A 282 9.94 -11.11 19.64
CA SER A 282 10.57 -9.83 19.99
C SER A 282 12.07 -9.99 20.23
N ARG A 283 12.82 -8.88 20.28
CA ARG A 283 14.26 -8.93 20.54
C ARG A 283 14.60 -9.54 21.89
N GLU A 284 13.74 -9.34 22.87
CA GLU A 284 13.88 -9.87 24.22
C GLU A 284 13.53 -11.37 24.28
N GLU A 285 12.73 -11.86 23.33
CA GLU A 285 12.34 -13.27 23.21
C GLU A 285 13.32 -14.09 22.36
N LEU A 286 14.06 -13.47 21.44
CA LEU A 286 15.00 -14.13 20.54
C LEU A 286 16.18 -14.74 21.31
N VAL A 287 16.11 -16.04 21.52
CA VAL A 287 17.11 -16.84 22.25
C VAL A 287 17.75 -17.90 21.37
N SER A 288 17.17 -18.26 20.22
CA SER A 288 17.67 -19.34 19.38
C SER A 288 17.73 -19.02 17.88
N ASN A 289 18.55 -19.79 17.14
CA ASN A 289 18.63 -19.68 15.67
C ASN A 289 17.32 -20.10 14.99
N GLU A 290 16.57 -21.03 15.58
CA GLU A 290 15.26 -21.45 15.08
C GLU A 290 14.27 -20.27 15.04
N GLU A 291 14.28 -19.43 16.07
CA GLU A 291 13.39 -18.27 16.19
C GLU A 291 13.79 -17.13 15.25
N ILE A 292 15.10 -16.94 15.03
CA ILE A 292 15.61 -16.01 14.00
C ILE A 292 15.09 -16.41 12.63
N LYS A 293 15.20 -17.70 12.28
CA LYS A 293 14.71 -18.24 11.02
C LYS A 293 13.19 -18.11 10.89
N PHE A 294 12.45 -18.38 11.96
CA PHE A 294 11.00 -18.12 11.99
C PHE A 294 10.70 -16.66 11.65
N ASN A 295 11.39 -15.71 12.28
CA ASN A 295 11.19 -14.27 12.01
C ASN A 295 11.52 -13.91 10.56
N GLU A 296 12.60 -14.45 9.99
CA GLU A 296 12.94 -14.21 8.59
C GLU A 296 11.83 -14.68 7.63
N ILE A 297 11.29 -15.88 7.86
CA ILE A 297 10.22 -16.44 7.03
C ILE A 297 8.90 -15.69 7.28
N HIS A 298 8.60 -15.34 8.53
CA HIS A 298 7.46 -14.51 8.91
C HIS A 298 7.49 -13.18 8.15
N TRP A 299 8.62 -12.47 8.14
CA TRP A 299 8.73 -11.20 7.44
C TRP A 299 8.60 -11.33 5.93
N LYS A 300 9.15 -12.40 5.35
CA LYS A 300 8.99 -12.69 3.92
C LYS A 300 7.53 -12.94 3.54
N ALA A 301 6.82 -13.77 4.31
CA ALA A 301 5.40 -14.02 4.09
C ALA A 301 4.55 -12.78 4.37
N HIS A 302 4.80 -12.08 5.48
CA HIS A 302 4.09 -10.85 5.85
C HIS A 302 4.26 -9.72 4.82
N SER A 303 5.34 -9.72 4.02
CA SER A 303 5.60 -8.68 3.02
C SER A 303 4.47 -8.42 2.02
N TYR A 304 3.55 -9.37 1.80
CA TYR A 304 2.35 -9.18 0.96
C TYR A 304 1.54 -7.94 1.36
N ILE A 305 1.31 -7.69 2.66
CA ILE A 305 0.52 -6.50 3.07
C ILE A 305 1.28 -5.20 2.79
N GLY A 306 2.61 -5.22 2.93
CA GLY A 306 3.48 -4.11 2.54
C GLY A 306 3.38 -3.83 1.04
N SER A 307 3.39 -4.87 0.21
CA SER A 307 3.20 -4.78 -1.24
C SER A 307 1.80 -4.27 -1.62
N ALA A 308 0.75 -4.71 -0.93
CA ALA A 308 -0.62 -4.23 -1.16
C ALA A 308 -0.74 -2.72 -0.87
N PHE A 309 -0.19 -2.25 0.25
CA PHE A 309 -0.13 -0.82 0.56
C PHE A 309 0.76 -0.02 -0.40
N GLY A 310 1.88 -0.60 -0.82
CA GLY A 310 2.76 -0.01 -1.83
C GLY A 310 2.01 0.22 -3.14
N LEU A 311 1.34 -0.81 -3.64
CA LEU A 311 0.56 -0.76 -4.88
C LEU A 311 -0.60 0.25 -4.79
N LEU A 312 -1.31 0.27 -3.65
CA LEU A 312 -2.37 1.25 -3.39
C LEU A 312 -1.86 2.69 -3.50
N LYS A 313 -0.71 3.00 -2.87
CA LYS A 313 -0.13 4.35 -2.85
C LYS A 313 0.55 4.74 -4.15
N GLU A 314 1.14 3.77 -4.87
CA GLU A 314 1.70 3.99 -6.19
C GLU A 314 0.59 4.34 -7.20
N ARG A 315 -0.52 3.62 -7.14
CA ARG A 315 -1.68 3.83 -8.02
C ARG A 315 -2.40 5.14 -7.70
N PHE A 316 -2.60 5.44 -6.41
CA PHE A 316 -3.40 6.58 -5.96
C PHE A 316 -2.54 7.61 -5.21
N GLN A 317 -1.84 8.44 -5.97
CA GLN A 317 -0.89 9.42 -5.43
C GLN A 317 -1.52 10.40 -4.42
N LYS A 318 -2.83 10.65 -4.51
CA LYS A 318 -3.55 11.50 -3.56
C LYS A 318 -3.50 10.98 -2.11
N LEU A 319 -3.25 9.68 -1.90
CA LEU A 319 -3.09 9.08 -0.58
C LEU A 319 -1.74 9.41 0.08
N ASN A 320 -0.73 9.82 -0.69
CA ASN A 320 0.59 10.15 -0.13
C ASN A 320 0.54 11.40 0.77
N HIS A 321 -0.34 12.35 0.45
CA HIS A 321 -0.68 13.47 1.33
C HIS A 321 -2.10 13.96 1.02
N ILE A 322 -3.03 13.61 1.90
CA ILE A 322 -4.45 13.94 1.77
C ILE A 322 -4.70 15.37 2.26
N ASP A 323 -4.85 16.31 1.31
CA ASP A 323 -5.21 17.72 1.59
C ASP A 323 -6.74 17.89 1.60
N ILE A 324 -7.39 17.23 2.56
CA ILE A 324 -8.83 17.33 2.83
C ILE A 324 -9.00 17.60 4.32
N ASN A 325 -9.78 18.63 4.67
CA ASN A 325 -9.92 19.08 6.06
C ASN A 325 -11.00 18.34 6.85
N ARG A 326 -11.94 17.67 6.18
CA ARG A 326 -13.08 16.98 6.84
C ARG A 326 -12.72 15.52 7.11
N PRO A 327 -12.69 15.06 8.38
CA PRO A 327 -12.32 13.68 8.74
C PRO A 327 -13.12 12.61 8.00
N ASP A 328 -14.45 12.73 7.96
CA ASP A 328 -15.32 11.74 7.29
C ASP A 328 -15.03 11.63 5.80
N ALA A 329 -14.64 12.74 5.15
CA ALA A 329 -14.27 12.74 3.74
C ALA A 329 -12.89 12.10 3.50
N VAL A 330 -11.98 12.18 4.47
CA VAL A 330 -10.68 11.48 4.43
C VAL A 330 -10.91 9.98 4.55
N GLN A 331 -11.74 9.56 5.50
CA GLN A 331 -12.08 8.14 5.69
C GLN A 331 -12.79 7.58 4.45
N ALA A 332 -13.80 8.28 3.91
CA ALA A 332 -14.48 7.87 2.69
C ALA A 332 -13.52 7.76 1.49
N LEU A 333 -12.57 8.71 1.35
CA LEU A 333 -11.56 8.65 0.29
C LEU A 333 -10.67 7.42 0.41
N ILE A 334 -10.17 7.12 1.61
CA ILE A 334 -9.31 5.95 1.84
C ILE A 334 -10.09 4.67 1.56
N CYS A 335 -11.35 4.58 2.03
CA CYS A 335 -12.22 3.44 1.78
C CYS A 335 -12.48 3.24 0.27
N ALA A 336 -12.86 4.30 -0.44
CA ALA A 336 -13.07 4.29 -1.88
C ALA A 336 -11.81 3.87 -2.66
N ALA A 337 -10.63 4.31 -2.22
CA ALA A 337 -9.37 3.89 -2.82
C ALA A 337 -9.07 2.40 -2.60
N CYS A 338 -9.38 1.85 -1.42
CA CYS A 338 -9.26 0.41 -1.16
C CYS A 338 -10.24 -0.41 -2.02
N VAL A 339 -11.49 0.06 -2.14
CA VAL A 339 -12.49 -0.56 -3.03
C VAL A 339 -12.02 -0.55 -4.48
N LEU A 340 -11.52 0.59 -4.95
CA LEU A 340 -11.02 0.73 -6.31
C LEU A 340 -9.75 -0.09 -6.55
N HIS A 341 -8.89 -0.26 -5.55
CA HIS A 341 -7.73 -1.15 -5.61
C HIS A 341 -8.16 -2.59 -5.86
N ASN A 342 -9.10 -3.12 -5.08
CA ASN A 342 -9.64 -4.47 -5.30
C ASN A 342 -10.37 -4.57 -6.63
N PHE A 343 -11.18 -3.58 -7.00
CA PHE A 343 -11.86 -3.53 -8.30
C PHE A 343 -10.86 -3.71 -9.44
N VAL A 344 -9.73 -3.01 -9.40
CA VAL A 344 -8.71 -3.13 -10.44
C VAL A 344 -8.03 -4.50 -10.41
N LEU A 345 -7.68 -5.03 -9.25
CA LEU A 345 -7.08 -6.37 -9.15
C LEU A 345 -8.02 -7.47 -9.67
N LEU A 346 -9.33 -7.36 -9.44
CA LEU A 346 -10.33 -8.29 -9.97
C LEU A 346 -10.41 -8.28 -11.50
N HIS A 347 -10.14 -7.14 -12.15
CA HIS A 347 -10.24 -7.00 -13.61
C HIS A 347 -8.90 -7.19 -14.34
N GLU A 348 -7.80 -6.77 -13.72
CA GLU A 348 -6.46 -6.78 -14.35
C GLU A 348 -5.58 -7.92 -13.84
N GLY A 349 -6.00 -8.61 -12.78
CA GLY A 349 -5.21 -9.63 -12.09
C GLY A 349 -4.20 -9.04 -11.09
N THR A 350 -3.64 -9.93 -10.28
CA THR A 350 -2.58 -9.58 -9.34
C THR A 350 -1.22 -9.49 -10.03
N PRO A 351 -0.34 -8.53 -9.66
CA PRO A 351 1.03 -8.49 -10.15
C PRO A 351 1.92 -9.58 -9.51
N VAL A 352 1.41 -10.29 -8.49
CA VAL A 352 2.10 -11.44 -7.88
C VAL A 352 2.17 -12.57 -8.91
N LYS A 353 3.39 -13.03 -9.21
CA LYS A 353 3.57 -14.16 -10.12
C LYS A 353 2.97 -15.43 -9.52
N GLU A 354 2.18 -16.13 -10.32
CA GLU A 354 1.71 -17.47 -9.98
C GLU A 354 2.90 -18.43 -9.97
N GLU A 355 3.03 -19.16 -8.87
CA GLU A 355 4.03 -20.20 -8.68
C GLU A 355 3.29 -21.53 -8.52
N ALA A 356 3.88 -22.61 -9.05
CA ALA A 356 3.29 -23.94 -8.91
C ALA A 356 3.21 -24.31 -7.43
N VAL A 357 2.07 -24.85 -7.01
CA VAL A 357 1.91 -25.36 -5.65
C VAL A 357 2.69 -26.66 -5.53
N ILE A 358 3.70 -26.66 -4.66
CA ILE A 358 4.59 -27.80 -4.39
C ILE A 358 4.13 -28.54 -3.12
N ASN A 359 3.43 -27.85 -2.21
CA ASN A 359 2.94 -28.43 -0.96
C ASN A 359 1.54 -27.89 -0.60
N ASP A 360 0.59 -28.81 -0.45
CA ASP A 360 -0.80 -28.55 -0.07
C ASP A 360 -1.10 -28.91 1.40
N GLU A 361 -0.15 -29.56 2.09
CA GLU A 361 -0.37 -30.03 3.46
C GLU A 361 -0.22 -28.87 4.47
N GLY A 362 -1.34 -28.50 5.09
CA GLY A 362 -1.35 -27.72 6.32
C GLY A 362 -0.96 -28.57 7.54
N VAL A 363 -0.83 -27.93 8.70
CA VAL A 363 -0.47 -28.62 9.94
C VAL A 363 -1.68 -28.67 10.87
N SER A 364 -2.10 -29.85 11.30
CA SER A 364 -3.13 -29.96 12.33
C SER A 364 -2.50 -29.71 13.71
N ILE A 365 -3.13 -28.85 14.53
CA ILE A 365 -2.61 -28.49 15.84
C ILE A 365 -3.49 -29.13 16.92
N ASP A 366 -2.93 -30.07 17.69
CA ASP A 366 -3.66 -30.70 18.80
C ASP A 366 -3.91 -29.68 19.93
N THR A 367 -5.17 -29.27 20.05
CA THR A 367 -5.64 -28.31 21.07
C THR A 367 -5.50 -28.81 22.51
N ASN A 368 -5.29 -30.12 22.73
CA ASN A 368 -4.99 -30.67 24.05
C ASN A 368 -3.57 -30.36 24.49
N VAL A 369 -2.64 -30.21 23.54
CA VAL A 369 -1.22 -29.93 23.77
C VAL A 369 -0.94 -28.44 23.65
N VAL A 370 -1.46 -27.80 22.60
CA VAL A 370 -1.25 -26.37 22.32
C VAL A 370 -2.46 -25.58 22.80
N LYS A 371 -2.34 -24.91 23.94
CA LYS A 371 -3.43 -24.19 24.60
C LYS A 371 -3.26 -22.67 24.52
N SER A 372 -2.02 -22.18 24.51
CA SER A 372 -1.72 -20.74 24.49
C SER A 372 -1.25 -20.25 23.12
N ALA A 373 -1.34 -18.93 22.90
CA ALA A 373 -0.83 -18.33 21.67
C ALA A 373 0.70 -18.43 21.54
N VAL A 374 1.40 -18.41 22.68
CA VAL A 374 2.86 -18.57 22.77
C VAL A 374 3.26 -19.99 22.38
N GLU A 375 2.58 -21.01 22.94
CA GLU A 375 2.78 -22.41 22.56
C GLU A 375 2.52 -22.63 21.07
N LYS A 376 1.46 -22.02 20.51
CA LYS A 376 1.18 -22.12 19.08
C LYS A 376 2.30 -21.52 18.24
N ARG A 377 2.77 -20.31 18.56
CA ARG A 377 3.90 -19.68 17.85
C ARG A 377 5.15 -20.57 17.93
N GLN A 378 5.45 -21.13 19.11
CA GLN A 378 6.59 -22.02 19.28
C GLN A 378 6.44 -23.32 18.47
N PHE A 379 5.25 -23.91 18.44
CA PHE A 379 4.96 -25.10 17.65
C PHE A 379 5.20 -24.85 16.15
N ILE A 380 4.70 -23.72 15.62
CA ILE A 380 4.93 -23.34 14.22
C ILE A 380 6.41 -23.06 13.96
N CYS A 381 7.11 -22.41 14.89
CA CYS A 381 8.56 -22.23 14.81
C CYS A 381 9.30 -23.57 14.67
N ASN A 382 8.99 -24.53 15.54
CA ASN A 382 9.61 -25.86 15.50
C ASN A 382 9.28 -26.59 14.19
N TYR A 383 8.04 -26.50 13.71
CA TYR A 383 7.60 -27.11 12.44
C TYR A 383 8.36 -26.57 11.23
N ILE A 384 8.46 -25.24 11.13
CA ILE A 384 9.20 -24.57 10.04
C ILE A 384 10.65 -25.04 10.02
N ASN A 385 11.27 -25.16 11.19
CA ASN A 385 12.64 -25.67 11.30
C ASN A 385 12.76 -27.15 10.90
N TYR A 386 11.80 -27.99 11.29
CA TYR A 386 11.76 -29.40 10.91
C TYR A 386 11.68 -29.60 9.39
N ILE A 387 10.73 -28.94 8.72
CA ILE A 387 10.56 -29.03 7.26
C ILE A 387 11.85 -28.60 6.53
N HIS A 388 12.45 -27.50 6.97
CA HIS A 388 13.67 -27.01 6.34
C HIS A 388 14.92 -27.86 6.61
N ASN A 389 14.93 -28.70 7.64
CA ASN A 389 16.03 -29.62 7.89
C ASN A 389 15.90 -30.91 7.06
N LEU A 390 14.72 -31.17 6.48
CA LEU A 390 14.46 -32.30 5.59
C LEU A 390 14.69 -31.96 4.11
N SER A 391 14.56 -30.69 3.74
CA SER A 391 14.81 -30.13 2.40
C SER A 391 16.27 -29.75 2.22
#